data_AF-M8ECX6-F1
#
_entry.id   AF-M8ECX6-F1
#
_cell.length_a   1.000
_cell.length_b   1.000
_cell.length_c   1.000
_cell.angle_alpha   90.00
_cell.angle_beta   90.00
_cell.angle_gamma   90.00
#
_symmetry.space_group_name_H-M   'P 1'
#
loop_
_entity.id
_entity.type
_entity.pdbx_description
1 polymer ?
#
loop_
_entity_poly.entity_id
_entity_poly.type
_entity_poly.pdbx_seq_one_letter_code
_entity_poly.pdbx_strand_id
1 'polypeptide(L)' 'MKSLLIFLFLTILSLLFAMAMDVLIGLGAPASLQNLANLFWIMSPAEYILVIFLLIVIVFHFAHTFKHAKETKR' A
#
# COMPACT_ATOMS: atom_id res chain seq x y z
N MET A 1 23.58 -3.66 -12.55
CA MET A 1 23.80 -4.18 -11.17
C MET A 1 23.86 -3.09 -10.09
N LYS A 2 24.19 -1.82 -10.40
CA LYS A 2 24.15 -0.71 -9.43
C LYS A 2 22.73 -0.38 -8.92
N SER A 3 21.73 -0.49 -9.79
CA SER A 3 20.32 -0.26 -9.44
C SER A 3 19.78 -1.25 -8.41
N LEU A 4 20.23 -2.51 -8.43
CA LEU A 4 19.79 -3.53 -7.47
C LEU A 4 20.32 -3.21 -6.07
N LEU A 5 21.57 -2.76 -5.96
CA LEU A 5 22.15 -2.28 -4.69
C LEU A 5 21.40 -1.07 -4.13
N ILE A 6 21.06 -0.10 -4.99
CA ILE A 6 20.28 1.08 -4.58
C ILE A 6 18.88 0.66 -4.12
N PHE A 7 18.22 -0.25 -4.85
CA PHE A 7 16.92 -0.78 -4.48
C PHE A 7 16.96 -1.50 -3.12
N LEU A 8 17.95 -2.37 -2.91
CA LEU A 8 18.13 -3.08 -1.65
C LEU A 8 18.37 -2.10 -0.49
N PHE A 9 19.23 -1.10 -0.70
CA PHE A 9 19.50 -0.06 0.30
C PHE A 9 18.24 0.71 0.68
N LEU A 10 17.46 1.15 -0.32
CA LEU A 10 16.20 1.85 -0.09
C LEU A 10 15.16 0.97 0.62
N THR A 11 15.15 -0.34 0.33
CA THR A 11 14.24 -1.29 0.97
C THR A 11 14.58 -1.48 2.45
N ILE A 12 15.87 -1.62 2.78
CA ILE A 12 16.31 -1.73 4.18
C ILE A 12 16.02 -0.42 4.92
N LEU A 13 16.29 0.73 4.27
CA LEU A 13 16.05 2.04 4.86
C LEU A 13 14.55 2.27 5.15
N SER A 14 13.66 1.87 4.25
CA SER A 14 12.22 2.01 4.46
C SER A 14 11.70 1.09 5.57
N LEU A 15 12.21 -0.14 5.66
CA LEU A 15 11.89 -1.07 6.75
C LEU A 15 12.32 -0.52 8.11
N LEU A 16 13.55 -0.02 8.22
CA LEU A 16 14.06 0.58 9.45
C LEU A 16 13.28 1.83 9.83
N PHE A 17 12.92 2.66 8.85
CA PHE A 17 12.10 3.84 9.09
C PHE A 17 10.71 3.47 9.61
N ALA A 18 10.05 2.47 9.01
CA ALA A 18 8.76 1.98 9.50
C ALA A 18 8.86 1.46 10.95
N MET A 19 9.90 0.67 11.27
CA MET A 19 10.11 0.19 12.63
C MET A 19 10.39 1.32 13.63
N ALA A 20 11.17 2.32 13.22
CA ALA A 20 11.44 3.49 14.06
C ALA A 20 10.16 4.26 14.37
N MET A 21 9.27 4.43 13.40
CA MET A 21 7.97 5.08 13.61
C MET A 21 7.09 4.28 14.58
N ASP A 22 7.05 2.96 14.46
CA ASP A 22 6.31 2.10 15.39
C ASP A 22 6.83 2.28 16.83
N VAL A 23 8.15 2.27 17.02
CA VAL A 23 8.76 2.47 18.34
C VAL A 23 8.50 3.87 18.90
N LEU A 24 8.54 4.91 18.07
CA LEU A 24 8.22 6.29 18.48
C LEU A 24 6.76 6.46 18.94
N ILE A 25 5.85 5.68 18.36
CA ILE A 25 4.43 5.63 18.75
C ILE A 25 4.24 4.75 20.01
N GLY A 26 5.31 4.15 20.52
CA GLY A 26 5.29 3.32 21.72
C GLY A 26 4.96 1.84 21.46
N LEU A 27 4.93 1.41 20.20
CA LEU A 27 4.76 0.00 19.87
C LEU A 27 6.08 -0.73 20.12
N GLY A 28 6.00 -1.86 20.83
CA GLY A 28 7.16 -2.71 21.06
C GLY A 28 7.70 -3.31 19.76
N ALA A 29 8.99 -3.64 19.73
CA ALA A 29 9.63 -4.28 18.58
C ALA A 29 8.90 -5.53 18.04
N PRO A 30 8.28 -6.41 18.87
CA PRO A 30 7.51 -7.54 18.36
C PRO A 30 6.25 -7.13 17.58
N ALA A 31 5.57 -6.06 18.02
CA ALA A 31 4.39 -5.53 17.34
C ALA A 31 4.78 -4.88 16.00
N SER A 32 5.91 -4.18 15.97
CA SER A 32 6.44 -3.59 14.73
C SER A 32 6.77 -4.63 13.65
N LEU A 33 7.30 -5.79 14.04
CA LEU A 33 7.51 -6.92 13.12
C LEU A 33 6.19 -7.45 12.53
N GLN A 34 5.10 -7.45 13.30
CA GLN A 34 3.78 -7.83 12.80
C GLN A 34 3.21 -6.76 11.86
N ASN A 35 3.43 -5.48 12.18
CA ASN A 35 3.03 -4.35 11.35
C ASN A 35 3.71 -4.34 9.98
N LEU A 36 4.99 -4.75 9.92
CA LEU A 36 5.70 -4.94 8.66
C LEU A 36 5.06 -6.00 7.75
N ALA A 37 4.43 -7.02 8.32
CA ALA A 37 3.73 -8.06 7.57
C ALA A 37 2.31 -7.62 7.14
N ASN A 38 1.72 -6.63 7.81
CA ASN A 38 0.39 -6.10 7.50
C ASN A 38 0.44 -4.62 7.15
N LEU A 39 0.49 -4.31 5.85
CA LEU A 39 0.56 -2.92 5.35
C LEU A 39 -0.60 -2.00 5.81
N PHE A 40 -1.72 -2.57 6.27
CA PHE A 40 -2.92 -1.83 6.67
C PHE A 40 -3.17 -1.85 8.18
N TRP A 41 -2.16 -2.22 8.98
CA TRP A 41 -2.30 -2.35 10.43
C TRP A 41 -2.79 -1.08 11.16
N ILE A 42 -2.49 0.10 10.59
CA ILE A 42 -2.86 1.40 11.15
C ILE A 42 -4.32 1.79 10.86
N MET A 43 -4.96 1.13 9.89
CA MET A 43 -6.32 1.48 9.47
C MET A 43 -7.35 0.84 10.39
N SER A 44 -8.33 1.64 10.79
CA SER A 44 -9.55 1.15 11.42
C SER A 44 -10.35 0.28 10.42
N PRO A 45 -11.20 -0.65 10.92
CA PRO A 45 -12.04 -1.46 10.06
C PRO A 45 -12.94 -0.63 9.12
N ALA A 46 -13.38 0.56 9.55
CA ALA A 46 -14.18 1.47 8.74
C ALA A 46 -13.37 2.06 7.57
N GLU A 47 -12.13 2.46 7.81
CA GLU A 47 -11.22 2.95 6.76
C GLU A 47 -10.91 1.84 5.75
N TYR A 48 -10.78 0.59 6.21
CA TYR A 48 -10.58 -0.56 5.32
C TYR A 48 -11.73 -0.73 4.33
N ILE A 49 -12.98 -0.60 4.81
CA ILE A 49 -14.18 -0.67 3.97
C ILE A 49 -14.19 0.48 2.95
N LEU A 50 -13.80 1.69 3.37
CA LEU A 50 -13.72 2.86 2.47
C LEU A 50 -12.69 2.66 1.35
N VAL A 51 -11.51 2.13 1.67
CA VAL A 51 -10.47 1.85 0.68
C VAL A 51 -10.92 0.79 -0.33
N ILE A 52 -11.59 -0.28 0.14
CA ILE A 52 -12.16 -1.30 -0.74
C ILE A 52 -13.24 -0.70 -1.64
N PHE A 53 -14.13 0.10 -1.08
CA PHE A 53 -15.19 0.76 -1.85
C PHE A 53 -14.60 1.68 -2.93
N LEU A 54 -13.60 2.48 -2.58
CA LEU A 54 -12.88 3.34 -3.52
C LEU A 54 -12.25 2.53 -4.66
N LEU A 55 -11.59 1.42 -4.34
CA LEU A 55 -11.00 0.52 -5.34
C LEU A 55 -12.06 -0.02 -6.32
N ILE A 56 -13.23 -0.44 -5.82
CA ILE A 56 -14.33 -0.93 -6.66
C ILE A 56 -14.82 0.18 -7.62
N VAL A 57 -15.01 1.40 -7.10
CA VAL A 57 -15.45 2.54 -7.92
C VAL A 57 -14.44 2.85 -9.01
N ILE A 58 -13.15 2.87 -8.68
CA ILE A 58 -12.06 3.11 -9.64
C ILE A 58 -12.07 2.02 -10.72
N VAL A 59 -12.07 0.74 -10.34
CA VAL A 59 -12.08 -0.38 -11.29
C VAL A 59 -13.30 -0.32 -12.21
N PHE A 60 -14.48 -0.03 -11.67
CA PHE A 60 -15.70 0.09 -12.45
C PHE A 60 -15.65 1.27 -13.42
N HIS A 61 -15.15 2.43 -12.98
CA HIS A 61 -14.99 3.61 -13.81
C HIS A 61 -14.00 3.38 -14.95
N PHE A 62 -12.86 2.74 -14.66
CA PHE A 62 -11.89 2.35 -15.68
C PHE A 62 -12.50 1.33 -16.65
N ALA A 63 -13.16 0.28 -16.16
CA ALA A 63 -13.79 -0.72 -17.02
C ALA A 63 -14.84 -0.11 -17.96
N HIS A 64 -15.65 0.82 -17.45
CA HIS A 64 -16.62 1.57 -18.26
C HIS A 64 -15.92 2.44 -19.31
N THR A 65 -14.90 3.20 -18.92
CA THR A 65 -14.14 4.05 -19.84
C THR A 65 -13.43 3.24 -20.93
N PHE A 66 -12.85 2.08 -20.59
CA PHE A 66 -12.26 1.15 -21.55
C PHE A 66 -13.29 0.57 -22.51
N LYS A 67 -14.52 0.29 -22.06
CA LYS A 67 -15.60 -0.19 -22.91
C LYS A 67 -16.01 0.86 -23.94
N HIS A 68 -16.22 2.10 -23.54
CA HIS A 68 -16.55 3.22 -24.45
C HIS A 68 -15.42 3.54 -25.43
N ALA A 69 -14.16 3.48 -24.97
CA ALA A 69 -12.99 3.65 -25.84
C ALA A 69 -12.89 2.56 -26.93
N LYS A 70 -13.40 1.35 -26.67
CA LYS A 70 -13.42 0.24 -27.63
C LYS A 70 -14.55 0.37 -28.65
N GLU A 71 -15.72 0.88 -28.24
CA GLU A 71 -16.88 1.10 -29.12
C GLU A 71 -16.68 2.29 -30.07
N THR A 72 -15.95 3.33 -29.66
CA THR A 72 -15.67 4.51 -30.50
C THR A 72 -14.63 4.26 -31.61
N LYS A 73 -13.85 3.17 -31.51
CA LYS A 73 -12.81 2.81 -32.50
C LYS A 73 -13.29 1.78 -33.56
N ARG A 74 -14.56 1.37 -33.51
CA ARG A 74 -15.15 0.39 -34.44
C ARG A 74 -16.05 1.09 -35.45
#